data_AF-A0A7S1P2L4-F1
#
_entry.id   AF-A0A7S1P2L4-F1
#
_cell.length_a   1.000
_cell.length_b   1.000
_cell.length_c   1.000
_cell.angle_alpha   90.00
_cell.angle_beta   90.00
_cell.angle_gamma   90.00
#
_symmetry.space_group_name_H-M   'P 1'
#
loop_
_entity.id
_entity.type
_entity.pdbx_description
1 polymer ?
#
loop_
_entity_poly.entity_id
_entity_poly.type
_entity_poly.pdbx_seq_one_letter_code
_entity_poly.pdbx_strand_id
1 'polypeptide(L)'
;VSSGAPGLCVLAGKDLEKGEYVCEYEGELVTEATAKEREQQYAQMGKGCYIFTFSLNNSRWCVDATDDSMAAAWGPGRLVNHSITPNLVGRAYLDTNQSPPKPRLCFVCRQDVDKGDELLVDYNERDPQAVKAFPWLLSS
;
A
#
# COMPACT_ATOMS: atom_id res chain seq x y z
N VAL A 1 0.08 -6.44 -18.79
CA VAL A 1 1.22 -5.49 -18.77
C VAL A 1 1.08 -4.72 -17.49
N SER A 2 1.95 -5.01 -16.52
CA SER A 2 2.03 -4.25 -15.27
C SER A 2 2.28 -2.77 -15.60
N SER A 3 1.73 -1.92 -14.73
CA SER A 3 1.63 -0.45 -14.87
C SER A 3 2.89 0.21 -15.44
N GLY A 4 2.69 1.07 -16.43
CA GLY A 4 3.75 1.80 -17.13
C GLY A 4 4.57 2.74 -16.25
N ALA A 5 5.71 2.24 -15.77
CA ALA A 5 7.03 2.86 -15.64
C ALA A 5 7.98 1.77 -15.09
N PRO A 6 9.31 1.77 -15.38
CA PRO A 6 10.23 0.78 -14.85
C PRO A 6 10.49 1.05 -13.36
N GLY A 7 9.52 0.67 -12.51
CA GLY A 7 9.60 0.73 -11.06
C GLY A 7 10.03 -0.61 -10.47
N LEU A 8 10.26 -0.62 -9.16
CA LEU A 8 10.42 -1.85 -8.41
C LEU A 8 9.07 -2.61 -8.36
N CYS A 9 9.13 -3.93 -8.25
CA CYS A 9 7.98 -4.78 -8.00
C CYS A 9 8.30 -5.78 -6.90
N VAL A 10 7.28 -6.37 -6.29
CA VAL A 10 7.42 -7.44 -5.30
C VAL A 10 6.89 -8.73 -5.93
N LEU A 11 7.71 -9.76 -5.93
CA LEU A 11 7.35 -11.08 -6.46
C LEU A 11 7.17 -12.08 -5.32
N ALA A 12 6.24 -13.02 -5.48
CA ALA A 12 6.06 -14.13 -4.55
C ALA A 12 7.31 -15.02 -4.52
N GLY A 13 7.97 -15.15 -3.36
CA GLY A 13 9.15 -16.00 -3.20
C GLY A 13 8.85 -17.51 -3.13
N LYS A 14 7.58 -17.85 -2.92
CA LYS A 14 7.03 -19.21 -2.81
C LYS A 14 5.55 -19.17 -3.22
N ASP A 15 4.94 -20.34 -3.36
CA ASP A 15 3.49 -20.44 -3.50
C ASP A 15 2.82 -19.95 -2.21
N LEU A 16 1.77 -19.17 -2.37
CA LEU A 16 0.98 -18.58 -1.28
C LEU A 16 -0.48 -19.01 -1.42
N GLU A 17 -1.08 -19.44 -0.32
CA GLU A 17 -2.47 -19.85 -0.31
C GLU A 17 -3.42 -18.66 -0.10
N LYS A 18 -4.65 -18.76 -0.60
CA LYS A 18 -5.70 -17.79 -0.30
C LYS A 18 -5.85 -17.59 1.21
N GLY A 19 -5.81 -16.34 1.65
CA GLY A 19 -5.91 -15.95 3.05
C GLY A 19 -4.56 -15.93 3.79
N GLU A 20 -3.47 -16.38 3.15
CA GLU A 20 -2.14 -16.32 3.74
C GLU A 20 -1.70 -14.87 3.95
N TYR A 21 -1.09 -14.61 5.10
CA TYR A 21 -0.45 -13.33 5.40
C TYR A 21 0.81 -13.16 4.57
N VAL A 22 0.99 -11.98 3.97
CA VAL A 22 2.15 -11.68 3.12
C VAL A 22 3.12 -10.77 3.84
N CYS A 23 2.70 -9.54 4.11
CA CYS A 23 3.51 -8.54 4.81
C CYS A 23 2.63 -7.45 5.39
N GLU A 24 3.21 -6.64 6.26
CA GLU A 24 2.58 -5.42 6.71
C GLU A 24 2.95 -4.26 5.77
N TYR A 25 2.01 -3.33 5.55
CA TYR A 25 2.32 -2.04 4.97
C TYR A 25 2.80 -1.13 6.11
N GLU A 26 4.09 -1.23 6.43
CA GLU A 26 4.68 -0.48 7.53
C GLU A 26 5.11 0.93 7.12
N GLY A 27 4.93 1.88 8.04
CA GLY A 27 5.25 3.29 7.86
C GLY A 27 4.81 4.10 9.07
N GLU A 28 4.88 5.43 8.95
CA GLU A 28 4.37 6.33 9.98
C GLU A 28 2.85 6.43 9.90
N LEU A 29 2.15 6.12 11.01
CA LEU A 29 0.71 6.35 11.09
C LEU A 29 0.43 7.85 11.22
N VAL A 30 -0.28 8.42 10.25
CA VAL A 30 -0.61 9.84 10.18
C VAL A 30 -2.11 10.07 9.97
N THR A 31 -2.55 11.30 10.22
CA THR A 31 -3.94 11.71 9.95
C THR A 31 -4.14 11.97 8.46
N GLU A 32 -5.40 11.93 7.99
CA GLU A 32 -5.74 12.31 6.60
C GLU A 32 -5.28 13.73 6.24
N ALA A 33 -5.34 14.67 7.18
CA ALA A 33 -4.88 16.04 6.95
C ALA A 33 -3.36 16.08 6.70
N THR A 34 -2.60 15.41 7.56
CA THR A 34 -1.14 15.30 7.41
C THR A 34 -0.75 14.56 6.14
N ALA A 35 -1.44 13.47 5.80
CA ALA A 35 -1.23 12.72 4.57
C ALA A 35 -1.37 13.62 3.33
N LYS A 36 -2.47 14.37 3.24
CA LYS A 36 -2.73 15.30 2.13
C LYS A 36 -1.69 16.41 2.02
N GLU A 37 -1.22 16.96 3.15
CA GLU A 37 -0.14 17.94 3.16
C GLU A 37 1.16 17.34 2.63
N ARG A 38 1.50 16.12 3.06
CA ARG A 38 2.72 15.41 2.62
C ARG A 38 2.65 15.00 1.15
N GLU A 39 1.51 14.54 0.64
CA GLU A 39 1.30 14.26 -0.79
C GLU A 39 1.65 15.49 -1.66
N GLN A 40 1.18 16.67 -1.27
CA GLN A 40 1.47 17.92 -1.98
C GLN A 40 2.96 18.28 -1.91
N GLN A 41 3.58 18.13 -0.74
CA GLN A 41 5.01 18.39 -0.55
C GLN A 41 5.86 17.43 -1.39
N TYR A 42 5.57 16.14 -1.37
CA TYR A 42 6.30 15.12 -2.14
C TYR A 42 6.16 15.36 -3.64
N ALA A 43 4.96 15.70 -4.12
CA ALA A 43 4.75 16.07 -5.51
C ALA A 43 5.59 17.29 -5.93
N GLN A 44 5.67 18.33 -5.10
CA GLN A 44 6.51 19.51 -5.37
C GLN A 44 8.01 19.19 -5.38
N MET A 45 8.44 18.24 -4.56
CA MET A 45 9.84 17.79 -4.49
C MET A 45 10.20 16.78 -5.58
N GLY A 46 9.24 16.30 -6.37
CA GLY A 46 9.44 15.19 -7.30
C GLY A 46 9.79 13.87 -6.60
N LYS A 47 9.42 13.72 -5.33
CA LYS A 47 9.63 12.51 -4.54
C LYS A 47 8.47 11.54 -4.76
N GLY A 48 8.76 10.24 -4.74
CA GLY A 48 7.70 9.21 -4.73
C GLY A 48 6.80 9.37 -3.51
N CYS A 49 5.52 9.01 -3.64
CA CYS A 49 4.54 9.07 -2.57
C CYS A 49 4.09 7.63 -2.22
N TYR A 50 4.32 7.23 -0.97
CA TYR A 50 4.00 5.89 -0.46
C TYR A 50 3.05 6.01 0.72
N ILE A 51 1.97 6.76 0.53
CA ILE A 51 0.93 6.96 1.52
C ILE A 51 -0.22 6.02 1.17
N PHE A 52 -0.62 5.17 2.12
CA PHE A 52 -1.73 4.23 1.96
C PHE A 52 -2.84 4.57 2.94
N THR A 53 -4.03 4.82 2.42
CA THR A 53 -5.22 5.14 3.23
C THR A 53 -6.09 3.90 3.43
N PHE A 54 -6.51 3.66 4.67
CA PHE A 54 -7.38 2.54 5.04
C PHE A 54 -8.43 2.96 6.07
N SER A 55 -9.46 2.13 6.24
CA SER A 55 -10.55 2.37 7.21
C SER A 55 -10.55 1.30 8.30
N LEU A 56 -10.68 1.73 9.56
CA LEU A 56 -10.82 0.85 10.72
C LEU A 56 -11.75 1.52 11.75
N ASN A 57 -12.75 0.80 12.24
CA ASN A 57 -13.71 1.28 13.24
C ASN A 57 -14.38 2.62 12.85
N ASN A 58 -14.87 2.72 11.62
CA ASN A 58 -15.48 3.94 11.05
C ASN A 58 -14.56 5.18 11.03
N SER A 59 -13.27 5.00 11.27
CA SER A 59 -12.24 6.04 11.16
C SER A 59 -11.33 5.73 9.99
N ARG A 60 -10.85 6.77 9.32
CA ARG A 60 -9.84 6.66 8.28
C ARG A 60 -8.46 6.95 8.84
N TRP A 61 -7.50 6.19 8.35
CA TRP A 61 -6.12 6.19 8.79
C TRP A 61 -5.21 6.17 7.57
N CYS A 62 -4.03 6.77 7.69
CA CYS A 62 -3.03 6.79 6.63
C CYS A 62 -1.71 6.25 7.17
N VAL A 63 -1.06 5.37 6.44
CA VAL A 63 0.33 4.97 6.68
C VAL A 63 1.21 5.63 5.65
N ASP A 64 2.18 6.43 6.09
CA ASP A 64 3.18 7.05 5.23
C ASP A 64 4.51 6.28 5.30
N ALA A 65 4.81 5.56 4.21
CA ALA A 65 6.03 4.78 4.03
C ALA A 65 7.05 5.49 3.10
N THR A 66 6.99 6.83 3.03
CA THR A 66 7.78 7.63 2.07
C THR A 66 9.22 7.90 2.53
N ASP A 67 9.54 7.74 3.82
CA ASP A 67 10.91 7.91 4.32
C ASP A 67 11.83 6.75 3.89
N ASP A 68 12.68 7.01 2.90
CA ASP A 68 13.62 6.01 2.37
C ASP A 68 14.68 5.57 3.41
N SER A 69 14.95 6.38 4.44
CA SER A 69 15.87 5.98 5.52
C SER A 69 15.32 4.85 6.38
N MET A 70 14.00 4.71 6.43
CA MET A 70 13.27 3.68 7.17
C MET A 70 12.83 2.50 6.28
N ALA A 71 13.00 2.60 4.95
CA ALA A 71 12.51 1.60 4.01
C ALA A 71 13.02 0.17 4.28
N ALA A 72 14.28 0.03 4.73
CA ALA A 72 14.83 -1.28 5.09
C ALA A 72 14.19 -1.87 6.36
N ALA A 73 13.77 -1.02 7.30
CA ALA A 73 13.12 -1.45 8.54
C ALA A 73 11.64 -1.79 8.33
N TRP A 74 10.95 -1.04 7.46
CA TRP A 74 9.53 -1.26 7.12
C TRP A 74 9.30 -2.37 6.08
N GLY A 75 10.35 -2.74 5.36
CA GLY A 75 10.31 -3.85 4.41
C GLY A 75 9.59 -3.51 3.10
N PRO A 76 9.21 -4.55 2.32
CA PRO A 76 8.83 -4.38 0.93
C PRO A 76 7.36 -3.96 0.71
N GLY A 77 6.53 -3.85 1.75
CA GLY A 77 5.10 -3.53 1.61
C GLY A 77 4.82 -2.27 0.80
N ARG A 78 5.67 -1.24 0.96
CA ARG A 78 5.61 0.02 0.18
C ARG A 78 5.83 -0.14 -1.32
N LEU A 79 6.37 -1.28 -1.78
CA LEU A 79 6.70 -1.55 -3.18
C LEU A 79 5.66 -2.45 -3.88
N VAL A 80 4.61 -2.87 -3.18
CA VAL A 80 3.52 -3.66 -3.77
C VAL A 80 2.75 -2.78 -4.73
N ASN A 81 2.73 -3.15 -6.01
CA ASN A 81 2.15 -2.35 -7.08
C ASN A 81 0.63 -2.44 -7.13
N HIS A 82 0.05 -1.56 -7.94
CA HIS A 82 -1.39 -1.49 -8.14
C HIS A 82 -1.92 -2.43 -9.23
N SER A 83 -3.08 -3.03 -9.00
CA SER A 83 -3.97 -3.52 -10.05
C SER A 83 -5.44 -3.40 -9.61
N ILE A 84 -6.36 -3.22 -10.57
CA ILE A 84 -7.81 -3.33 -10.33
C ILE A 84 -8.29 -4.78 -10.20
N THR A 85 -7.45 -5.74 -10.59
CA THR A 85 -7.65 -7.18 -10.39
C THR A 85 -6.54 -7.77 -9.50
N PRO A 86 -6.41 -7.32 -8.25
CA PRO A 86 -5.27 -7.67 -7.40
C PRO A 86 -5.35 -9.12 -6.90
N ASN A 87 -4.19 -9.70 -6.63
CA ASN A 87 -4.06 -10.97 -5.90
C ASN A 87 -3.91 -10.78 -4.39
N LEU A 88 -3.64 -9.56 -3.91
CA LEU A 88 -3.66 -9.20 -2.49
C LEU A 88 -4.87 -8.34 -2.10
N VAL A 89 -5.18 -8.30 -0.81
CA VAL A 89 -6.13 -7.37 -0.21
C VAL A 89 -5.59 -6.80 1.10
N GLY A 90 -5.81 -5.50 1.31
CA GLY A 90 -5.51 -4.82 2.58
C GLY A 90 -6.48 -5.24 3.69
N ARG A 91 -5.93 -5.62 4.84
CA ARG A 91 -6.67 -5.94 6.07
C ARG A 91 -6.19 -5.02 7.19
N ALA A 92 -7.08 -4.16 7.64
CA ALA A 92 -6.84 -3.31 8.80
C ALA A 92 -7.13 -4.08 10.09
N TYR A 93 -6.30 -3.88 11.11
CA TYR A 93 -6.49 -4.44 12.44
C TYR A 93 -6.01 -3.46 13.51
N LEU A 94 -6.46 -3.65 14.75
CA LEU A 94 -6.01 -2.86 15.90
C LEU A 94 -4.98 -3.68 16.67
N ASP A 95 -3.74 -3.21 16.70
CA ASP A 95 -2.66 -3.82 17.50
C ASP A 95 -2.81 -3.42 18.97
N THR A 96 -3.32 -4.35 19.77
CA THR A 96 -3.58 -4.18 21.20
C THR A 96 -2.34 -4.43 22.07
N ASN A 97 -1.20 -4.80 21.49
CA ASN A 97 0.04 -4.97 22.24
C ASN A 97 0.73 -3.62 22.50
N GLN A 98 0.27 -2.56 21.85
CA GLN A 98 0.73 -1.19 22.07
C GLN A 98 -0.22 -0.44 23.01
N SER A 99 0.33 0.50 23.78
CA SER A 99 -0.43 1.39 24.65
C SER A 99 -0.15 2.85 24.27
N PRO A 100 -1.09 3.56 23.62
CA PRO A 100 -2.43 3.10 23.22
C PRO A 100 -2.40 2.08 22.05
N PRO A 101 -3.48 1.29 21.85
CA PRO A 101 -3.60 0.41 20.70
C PRO A 101 -3.47 1.16 19.38
N LYS A 102 -2.78 0.58 18.39
CA LYS A 102 -2.50 1.26 17.12
C LYS A 102 -3.17 0.57 15.94
N PRO A 103 -3.87 1.31 15.05
CA PRO A 103 -4.31 0.82 13.76
C PRO A 103 -3.11 0.38 12.91
N ARG A 104 -3.21 -0.80 12.30
CA ARG A 104 -2.20 -1.37 11.40
C ARG A 104 -2.87 -1.92 10.14
N LEU A 105 -2.11 -2.04 9.06
CA LEU A 105 -2.56 -2.52 7.76
C LEU A 105 -1.64 -3.62 7.26
N CYS A 106 -2.16 -4.82 7.04
CA CYS A 106 -1.42 -5.89 6.38
C CYS A 106 -2.02 -6.29 5.04
N PHE A 107 -1.22 -6.95 4.21
CA PHE A 107 -1.68 -7.60 3.00
C PHE A 107 -1.84 -9.10 3.22
N VAL A 108 -2.95 -9.62 2.73
CA VAL A 108 -3.23 -11.05 2.69
C VAL A 108 -3.60 -11.47 1.28
N CYS A 109 -3.33 -12.72 0.94
CA CYS A 109 -3.71 -13.29 -0.36
C CYS A 109 -5.24 -13.34 -0.52
N ARG A 110 -5.75 -12.77 -1.61
CA ARG A 110 -7.17 -12.81 -2.01
C ARG A 110 -7.51 -14.13 -2.73
N GLN A 111 -6.50 -14.75 -3.31
CA GLN A 111 -6.53 -15.99 -4.09
C GLN A 111 -5.18 -16.69 -3.90
N ASP A 112 -5.05 -17.92 -4.39
CA ASP A 112 -3.74 -18.58 -4.45
C ASP A 112 -2.83 -17.80 -5.41
N VAL A 113 -1.54 -17.73 -5.07
CA VAL A 113 -0.52 -17.00 -5.84
C VAL A 113 0.67 -17.92 -6.06
N ASP A 114 1.05 -18.11 -7.31
CA ASP A 114 2.17 -18.96 -7.66
C ASP A 114 3.50 -18.25 -7.37
N LYS A 115 4.52 -19.02 -7.03
CA LYS A 115 5.88 -18.49 -6.90
C LYS A 115 6.30 -17.75 -8.18
N GLY A 116 6.78 -16.52 -8.02
CA GLY A 116 7.25 -15.66 -9.09
C GLY A 116 6.21 -14.68 -9.62
N ASP A 117 4.93 -14.86 -9.27
CA ASP A 117 3.89 -13.88 -9.62
C ASP A 117 4.14 -12.54 -8.92
N GLU A 118 3.80 -11.45 -9.62
CA GLU A 118 3.82 -10.11 -9.04
C GLU A 118 2.70 -9.97 -8.00
N LEU A 119 3.06 -9.45 -6.82
CA LEU A 119 2.12 -9.14 -5.75
C LEU A 119 1.51 -7.75 -5.99
N LEU A 120 0.18 -7.72 -6.08
CA LEU A 120 -0.58 -6.55 -6.50
C LEU A 120 -1.74 -6.28 -5.55
N VAL A 121 -2.01 -5.01 -5.26
CA VAL A 121 -3.13 -4.56 -4.42
C VAL A 121 -3.93 -3.45 -5.11
N ASP A 122 -5.22 -3.35 -4.84
CA ASP A 122 -5.98 -2.17 -5.26
C ASP A 122 -5.65 -1.01 -4.31
N TYR A 123 -5.07 0.07 -4.83
CA TYR A 123 -4.77 1.27 -4.04
C TYR A 123 -6.05 2.00 -3.60
N ASN A 124 -7.19 1.63 -4.18
CA ASN A 124 -8.50 2.21 -3.92
C ASN A 124 -8.55 3.73 -4.14
N GLU A 125 -7.62 4.27 -4.93
CA GLU A 125 -7.60 5.66 -5.35
C GLU A 125 -8.64 5.86 -6.45
N ARG A 126 -9.56 6.78 -6.20
CA ARG A 126 -10.71 7.07 -7.06
C ARG A 126 -10.93 8.56 -7.24
N ASP A 127 -10.06 9.41 -6.69
CA ASP A 127 -10.11 10.84 -6.92
C ASP A 127 -9.98 11.16 -8.42
N PRO A 128 -10.91 11.93 -9.02
CA PRO A 128 -10.87 12.22 -10.44
C PRO A 128 -9.60 12.94 -10.91
N GLN A 129 -8.97 13.74 -10.05
CA GLN A 129 -7.72 14.43 -10.40
C GLN A 129 -6.56 13.45 -10.38
N ALA A 130 -6.49 12.58 -9.37
CA ALA A 130 -5.49 11.51 -9.30
C ALA A 130 -5.60 10.56 -10.50
N VAL A 131 -6.81 10.11 -10.83
CA VAL A 131 -7.07 9.26 -12.01
C VAL A 131 -6.69 9.96 -13.32
N LYS A 132 -6.94 11.27 -13.44
CA LYS A 132 -6.55 12.05 -14.63
C LYS A 132 -5.02 12.14 -14.76
N ALA A 133 -4.31 12.29 -13.64
CA ALA A 133 -2.84 12.33 -13.61
C ALA A 133 -2.22 10.94 -13.83
N PHE A 134 -2.87 9.89 -13.33
CA PHE A 134 -2.40 8.50 -13.34
C PHE A 134 -3.48 7.55 -13.88
N PRO A 135 -3.69 7.49 -15.21
CA PRO A 135 -4.78 6.68 -15.79
C PRO A 135 -4.71 5.18 -15.49
N TRP A 136 -3.52 4.67 -15.14
CA TRP A 136 -3.30 3.26 -14.79
C TRP A 136 -4.04 2.84 -13.50
N LEU A 137 -4.51 3.79 -12.68
CA LEU A 137 -5.36 3.53 -11.50
C LEU A 137 -6.71 2.87 -11.84
N LEU A 138 -7.16 2.93 -13.11
CA LEU A 138 -8.44 2.36 -13.52
C LEU A 138 -8.32 1.22 -14.55
N SER A 139 -7.11 0.88 -15.01
CA SER A 139 -6.94 0.01 -16.18
C SER A 139 -5.78 -0.98 -16.07
N SER A 140 -5.29 -1.25 -14.86
CA SER A 140 -4.13 -2.11 -14.58
C SER A 140 -4.48 -3.58 -14.33
#